data_AF-A0AAD3RJ81-F1
#
_entry.id   AF-A0AAD3RJ81-F1
#
_cell.length_a   1.000
_cell.length_b   1.000
_cell.length_c   1.000
_cell.angle_alpha   90.00
_cell.angle_beta   90.00
_cell.angle_gamma   90.00
#
_symmetry.space_group_name_H-M   'P 1'
#
loop_
_entity.id
_entity.type
_entity.pdbx_description
1 polymer ?
#
loop_
_entity_poly.entity_id
_entity_poly.type
_entity_poly.pdbx_seq_one_letter_code
_entity_poly.pdbx_strand_id
1 'polypeptide(L)'
;MTNPAIQNDFSYYRRTISRMRINNLSADTGSEVNNELANRMSLFYASATPMLKTLSDATSKFVSDNPDVPIENTTDCLSTMASVCKVMLETP
;
A
#
# COMPACT_ATOMS: atom_id res chain seq x y z
N MET A 1 -9.82 -6.35 3.06
CA MET A 1 -9.73 -7.40 4.11
C MET A 1 -10.52 -8.68 3.76
N THR A 2 -11.62 -8.62 3.02
CA THR A 2 -12.52 -9.77 2.80
C THR A 2 -12.14 -10.71 1.64
N ASN A 3 -11.10 -10.38 0.87
CA ASN A 3 -10.63 -11.22 -0.23
C ASN A 3 -9.26 -11.84 0.10
N PRO A 4 -9.21 -13.06 0.67
CA PRO A 4 -7.96 -13.75 0.98
C PRO A 4 -7.20 -14.25 -0.26
N ALA A 5 -7.86 -14.36 -1.42
CA ALA A 5 -7.26 -14.87 -2.64
C ALA A 5 -6.11 -13.99 -3.13
N ILE A 6 -6.19 -12.66 -2.92
CA ILE A 6 -5.15 -11.71 -3.36
C ILE A 6 -3.75 -12.10 -2.84
N GLN A 7 -3.62 -12.38 -1.54
CA GLN A 7 -2.33 -12.79 -0.97
C GLN A 7 -1.95 -14.22 -1.38
N ASN A 8 -2.94 -15.12 -1.51
CA ASN A 8 -2.72 -16.51 -1.88
C ASN A 8 -2.16 -16.63 -3.31
N ASP A 9 -2.82 -15.98 -4.26
CA ASP A 9 -2.48 -15.98 -5.67
C ASP A 9 -1.10 -15.37 -5.88
N PHE A 10 -0.82 -14.23 -5.23
CA PHE A 10 0.50 -13.59 -5.33
C PHE A 10 1.61 -14.45 -4.72
N SER A 11 1.35 -15.11 -3.59
CA SER A 11 2.30 -16.04 -2.97
C SER A 11 2.54 -17.27 -3.85
N TYR A 12 1.50 -17.77 -4.52
CA TYR A 12 1.62 -18.85 -5.50
C TYR A 12 2.46 -18.43 -6.70
N TYR A 13 2.16 -17.28 -7.30
CA TYR A 13 2.92 -16.68 -8.41
C TYR A 13 4.41 -16.62 -8.09
N ARG A 14 4.80 -16.03 -6.95
CA ARG A 14 6.21 -15.91 -6.55
C ARG A 14 6.93 -17.26 -6.45
N ARG A 15 6.28 -18.27 -5.86
CA ARG A 15 6.85 -19.61 -5.73
C ARG A 15 7.00 -20.30 -7.08
N THR A 16 6.04 -20.13 -7.97
CA THR A 16 6.05 -20.75 -9.30
C THR A 16 7.12 -20.15 -10.20
N ILE A 17 7.21 -18.82 -10.26
CA ILE A 17 8.25 -18.12 -11.04
C ILE A 17 9.66 -18.47 -10.54
N SER A 18 9.88 -18.48 -9.22
CA SER A 18 11.16 -18.88 -8.64
C SER A 18 11.61 -20.28 -9.09
N ARG A 19 10.68 -21.26 -9.07
CA ARG A 19 10.95 -22.63 -9.56
C ARG A 19 11.20 -22.68 -11.06
N MET A 20 10.44 -21.93 -11.86
CA MET A 20 10.61 -21.89 -13.32
C MET A 20 11.98 -21.34 -13.70
N ARG A 21 12.47 -20.32 -12.99
CA ARG A 21 13.79 -19.73 -13.19
C ARG A 21 14.93 -20.70 -12.84
N ILE A 22 14.78 -21.49 -11.77
CA ILE A 22 15.77 -22.53 -11.40
C ILE A 22 15.87 -23.61 -12.48
N ASN A 23 14.73 -23.98 -13.08
CA ASN A 23 14.67 -25.02 -14.09
C ASN A 23 14.96 -24.50 -15.51
N ASN A 24 15.34 -23.23 -15.69
CA ASN A 24 15.50 -22.56 -16.99
C ASN A 24 14.28 -22.71 -17.93
N LEU A 25 13.08 -22.85 -17.35
CA LEU A 25 11.81 -22.98 -18.09
C LEU A 25 11.14 -21.62 -18.31
N SER A 26 11.71 -20.54 -17.79
CA SER A 26 11.21 -19.18 -17.96
C SER A 26 11.42 -18.74 -19.41
N ALA A 27 10.36 -18.80 -20.22
CA ALA A 27 10.27 -17.99 -21.43
C ALA A 27 10.29 -16.53 -20.98
N ASP A 28 11.26 -15.76 -21.47
CA ASP A 28 11.44 -14.32 -21.18
C ASP A 28 10.27 -13.52 -21.77
N THR A 29 9.10 -13.67 -21.16
CA THR A 29 7.96 -12.80 -21.39
C THR A 29 8.25 -11.55 -20.59
N GLY A 30 8.63 -10.45 -21.26
CA GLY A 30 9.06 -9.17 -20.65
C GLY A 30 8.04 -8.44 -19.74
N SER A 31 7.04 -9.16 -19.23
CA SER A 31 6.07 -8.76 -18.21
C SER A 31 6.32 -9.41 -16.84
N GLU A 32 7.43 -10.13 -16.63
CA GLU A 32 7.72 -10.76 -15.33
C GLU A 32 7.99 -9.71 -14.24
N VAL A 33 7.30 -9.83 -13.11
CA VAL A 33 7.56 -9.03 -11.91
C VAL A 33 8.92 -9.43 -11.32
N ASN A 34 9.88 -8.50 -11.32
CA ASN A 34 11.19 -8.73 -10.72
C ASN A 34 11.11 -8.93 -9.19
N ASN A 35 12.17 -9.51 -8.60
CA ASN A 35 12.14 -9.89 -7.18
C ASN A 35 12.01 -8.69 -6.23
N GLU A 36 12.57 -7.54 -6.58
CA GLU A 36 12.50 -6.33 -5.74
C GLU A 36 11.06 -5.77 -5.68
N LEU A 37 10.43 -5.62 -6.84
CA LEU A 37 9.03 -5.24 -6.92
C LEU A 37 8.14 -6.27 -6.22
N ALA A 38 8.45 -7.57 -6.35
CA ALA A 38 7.69 -8.62 -5.68
C ALA A 38 7.80 -8.56 -4.14
N ASN A 39 8.96 -8.17 -3.60
CA ASN A 39 9.13 -7.94 -2.17
C ASN A 39 8.28 -6.77 -1.68
N ARG A 40 8.31 -5.64 -2.40
CA ARG A 40 7.47 -4.46 -2.09
C ARG A 40 5.99 -4.78 -2.15
N MET A 41 5.54 -5.51 -3.18
CA MET A 41 4.16 -5.97 -3.30
C MET A 41 3.74 -6.91 -2.17
N SER A 42 4.66 -7.76 -1.69
CA SER A 42 4.37 -8.68 -0.57
C SER A 42 4.10 -7.90 0.72
N LEU A 43 4.92 -6.89 1.02
CA LEU A 43 4.71 -6.03 2.18
C LEU A 43 3.44 -5.18 2.04
N PHE A 44 3.16 -4.70 0.82
CA PHE A 44 1.94 -3.98 0.52
C PHE A 44 0.71 -4.83 0.84
N TYR A 45 0.58 -6.03 0.26
CA TYR A 45 -0.59 -6.88 0.47
C TYR A 45 -0.67 -7.53 1.85
N ALA A 46 0.43 -7.58 2.61
CA ALA A 46 0.42 -8.04 4.00
C ALA A 46 -0.34 -7.07 4.94
N SER A 47 -0.50 -5.80 4.55
CA SER A 47 -1.29 -4.83 5.31
C SER A 47 -2.79 -5.08 5.20
N ALA A 48 -3.53 -4.93 6.30
CA ALA A 48 -4.99 -5.07 6.32
C ALA A 48 -5.70 -4.05 5.40
N THR A 49 -5.15 -2.83 5.35
CA THR A 49 -5.65 -1.70 4.55
C THR A 49 -4.49 -1.12 3.74
N PRO A 50 -4.07 -1.78 2.65
CA PRO A 50 -2.80 -1.49 1.98
C PRO A 50 -2.74 -0.07 1.43
N MET A 51 -3.80 0.39 0.77
CA MET A 51 -3.88 1.76 0.25
C MET A 51 -3.87 2.82 1.37
N LEU A 52 -4.60 2.59 2.46
CA LEU A 52 -4.63 3.52 3.59
C LEU A 52 -3.27 3.59 4.28
N LYS A 53 -2.55 2.48 4.41
CA LYS A 53 -1.18 2.46 4.93
C LYS A 53 -0.24 3.29 4.05
N THR A 54 -0.33 3.12 2.72
CA THR A 54 0.45 3.94 1.78
C THR A 54 0.13 5.43 1.89
N LEU A 55 -1.15 5.80 2.00
CA LEU A 55 -1.54 7.20 2.21
C LEU A 55 -1.01 7.74 3.55
N SER A 56 -1.14 6.96 4.63
CA SER A 56 -0.60 7.33 5.94
C SER A 56 0.92 7.58 5.88
N ASP A 57 1.66 6.67 5.25
CA ASP A 57 3.11 6.80 5.10
C ASP A 57 3.49 8.00 4.24
N ALA A 58 2.72 8.27 3.17
CA ALA A 58 2.90 9.44 2.33
C ALA A 58 2.62 10.75 3.09
N THR A 59 1.59 10.80 3.94
CA THR A 59 1.30 11.96 4.78
C THR A 59 2.41 12.19 5.81
N SER A 60 2.91 11.14 6.46
CA SER A 60 4.06 11.25 7.37
C SER A 60 5.32 11.73 6.66
N LYS A 61 5.55 11.26 5.43
CA LYS A 61 6.65 11.73 4.59
C LYS A 61 6.49 13.19 4.19
N PHE A 62 5.28 13.63 3.80
CA PHE A 62 5.01 15.02 3.46
C PHE A 62 5.37 15.97 4.62
N VAL A 63 4.97 15.65 5.85
CA VAL A 63 5.33 16.47 7.02
C VAL A 63 6.84 16.47 7.27
N SER A 64 7.50 15.32 7.09
CA SER A 64 8.95 15.20 7.30
C SER A 64 9.77 15.94 6.24
N ASP A 65 9.28 15.97 5.00
CA ASP A 65 9.93 16.63 3.86
C ASP A 65 9.71 18.17 3.85
N ASN A 66 8.77 18.70 4.65
CA ASN A 66 8.43 20.14 4.73
C ASN A 66 8.53 20.68 6.17
N PRO A 67 9.73 20.71 6.78
CA PRO A 67 9.92 21.07 8.19
C PRO A 67 9.62 22.54 8.52
N ASP A 68 9.59 23.41 7.51
CA ASP A 68 9.24 24.83 7.60
C ASP A 68 7.73 25.06 7.69
N VAL A 69 6.93 24.07 7.29
CA VAL A 69 5.47 24.13 7.39
C VAL A 69 5.05 23.65 8.78
N PRO A 70 4.28 24.45 9.54
CA PRO A 70 3.72 24.01 10.82
C PRO A 70 2.92 22.71 10.66
N ILE A 71 3.20 21.72 11.52
CA ILE A 71 2.52 20.40 11.48
C ILE A 71 1.00 20.52 11.64
N GLU A 72 0.57 21.53 12.41
CA GLU A 72 -0.84 21.91 12.62
C GLU A 72 -1.59 22.16 11.32
N ASN A 73 -0.94 22.71 10.29
CA ASN A 73 -1.59 22.90 8.98
C ASN A 73 -2.06 21.57 8.37
N THR A 74 -1.33 20.48 8.60
CA THR A 74 -1.71 19.14 8.12
C THR A 74 -2.72 18.49 9.06
N THR A 75 -2.48 18.54 10.38
CA THR A 75 -3.35 17.87 11.34
C THR A 75 -4.72 18.54 11.46
N ASP A 76 -4.78 19.87 11.41
CA ASP A 76 -6.01 20.64 11.54
C ASP A 76 -6.88 20.53 10.28
N CYS A 77 -6.24 20.41 9.12
CA CYS A 77 -6.95 20.10 7.88
C CYS A 77 -7.68 18.75 7.99
N LEU A 78 -6.95 17.70 8.39
CA LEU A 78 -7.54 16.36 8.56
C LEU A 78 -8.61 16.32 9.67
N SER A 79 -8.38 17.00 10.78
CA SER A 79 -9.32 17.05 11.90
C SER A 79 -10.59 17.83 11.55
N THR A 80 -10.48 18.90 10.76
CA THR A 80 -11.62 19.67 10.25
C THR A 80 -12.46 18.82 9.33
N MET A 81 -11.85 18.11 8.37
CA MET A 81 -12.58 17.18 7.49
C MET A 81 -13.32 16.11 8.29
N ALA A 82 -12.66 15.51 9.28
CA ALA A 82 -13.30 14.52 10.16
C ALA A 82 -14.47 15.11 10.96
N SER A 83 -14.32 16.34 11.46
CA SER A 83 -15.35 17.05 12.22
C SER A 83 -16.57 17.38 11.35
N VAL A 84 -16.36 17.82 10.12
CA VAL A 84 -17.44 18.07 9.15
C VAL A 84 -18.22 16.78 8.87
N CYS A 85 -17.53 15.67 8.58
CA CYS A 85 -18.16 14.38 8.39
C CYS A 85 -18.97 13.94 9.62
N LYS A 86 -18.39 14.12 10.82
CA LYS A 86 -19.05 13.78 12.09
C LYS A 86 -20.33 14.60 12.29
N VAL A 87 -20.26 15.92 12.18
CA VAL A 87 -21.41 16.81 12.37
C VAL A 87 -22.53 16.49 11.39
N MET A 88 -22.19 16.24 10.11
CA MET A 88 -23.16 15.83 9.09
C MET A 88 -23.87 14.51 9.43
N LEU A 89 -23.17 13.55 10.05
CA LEU A 89 -23.75 12.26 10.43
C LEU A 89 -24.55 12.32 11.74
N GLU A 90 -24.13 13.16 12.69
CA GLU A 90 -24.77 13.30 14.00
C GLU A 90 -25.93 14.31 14.00
N THR A 91 -25.96 15.22 13.03
CA THR A 91 -26.98 16.28 12.89
C THR A 91 -27.57 16.25 11.46
N PRO A 92 -28.56 15.38 11.18
CA PRO A 92 -29.21 15.27 9.87
C PRO A 92 -30.00 16.52 9.45
#